data_AF-A0A4R0EGQ6-F1
#
_entry.id   AF-A0A4R0EGQ6-F1
#
_cell.length_a   1.000
_cell.length_b   1.000
_cell.length_c   1.000
_cell.angle_alpha   90.00
_cell.angle_beta   90.00
_cell.angle_gamma   90.00
#
_symmetry.space_group_name_H-M   'P 1'
#
loop_
_entity.id
_entity.type
_entity.pdbx_description
1 polymer ?
#
loop_
_entity_poly.entity_id
_entity_poly.type
_entity_poly.pdbx_seq_one_letter_code
_entity_poly.pdbx_strand_id
1 'polypeptide(L)'
;MKKNSDQAINDFCYAIYRIAQKDYELAGEPIEKANFFLRCLVIMNDLKMIDGSIIHNNQTLTYIVNQEKYTFWLVEVPEPNDKFSFVDYLTNEITRIFYNLDPGNFER
;
A
#
# COMPACT_ATOMS: atom_id res chain seq x y z
N MET A 1 7.35 2.59 22.99
CA MET A 1 7.38 3.71 22.02
C MET A 1 7.73 3.13 20.67
N LYS A 2 6.78 3.08 19.72
CA LYS A 2 7.10 2.78 18.31
C LYS A 2 8.06 3.89 17.83
N LYS A 3 9.16 3.53 17.17
CA LYS A 3 10.16 4.50 16.71
C LYS A 3 9.48 5.47 15.74
N ASN A 4 9.88 6.75 15.74
CA ASN A 4 9.22 7.82 14.96
C ASN A 4 9.04 7.47 13.46
N SER A 5 9.90 6.62 12.88
CA SER A 5 9.78 6.10 11.51
C SER A 5 8.55 5.23 11.30
N ASP A 6 8.23 4.35 12.25
CA ASP A 6 7.11 3.40 12.12
C ASP A 6 5.77 4.15 12.21
N GLN A 7 5.72 5.20 13.02
CA GLN A 7 4.55 6.09 13.10
C GLN A 7 4.37 6.87 11.79
N ALA A 8 5.45 7.36 11.19
CA ALA A 8 5.37 8.10 9.92
C ALA A 8 4.86 7.22 8.76
N ILE A 9 5.28 5.95 8.69
CA ILE A 9 4.78 5.02 7.67
C ILE A 9 3.30 4.69 7.93
N ASN A 10 2.92 4.49 9.19
CA ASN A 10 1.52 4.26 9.54
C ASN A 10 0.62 5.45 9.18
N ASP A 11 1.03 6.68 9.50
CA ASP A 11 0.32 7.91 9.14
C ASP A 11 0.20 8.07 7.62
N PHE A 12 1.27 7.73 6.90
CA PHE A 12 1.28 7.69 5.43
C PHE A 12 0.28 6.67 4.87
N CYS A 13 0.22 5.46 5.43
CA CYS A 13 -0.73 4.43 5.02
C CYS A 13 -2.18 4.83 5.33
N TYR A 14 -2.42 5.50 6.46
CA TYR A 14 -3.71 6.10 6.77
C TYR A 14 -4.12 7.19 5.77
N ALA A 15 -3.16 7.98 5.28
CA ALA A 15 -3.42 8.98 4.25
C ALA A 15 -3.81 8.32 2.93
N ILE A 16 -3.05 7.32 2.48
CA ILE A 16 -3.36 6.52 1.27
C ILE A 16 -4.77 5.94 1.36
N TYR A 17 -5.07 5.24 2.47
CA TYR A 17 -6.38 4.63 2.70
C TYR A 17 -7.51 5.64 2.60
N ARG A 18 -7.37 6.82 3.24
CA ARG A 18 -8.40 7.87 3.20
C ARG A 18 -8.59 8.47 1.82
N ILE A 19 -7.51 8.63 1.05
CA ILE A 19 -7.59 9.13 -0.33
C ILE A 19 -8.34 8.11 -1.19
N ALA A 20 -7.96 6.83 -1.13
CA ALA A 20 -8.65 5.76 -1.85
C ALA A 20 -10.13 5.68 -1.47
N GLN A 21 -10.46 5.72 -0.18
CA GLN A 21 -11.85 5.71 0.29
C GLN A 21 -12.65 6.89 -0.28
N LYS A 22 -12.07 8.10 -0.27
CA LYS A 22 -12.72 9.29 -0.82
C LYS A 22 -12.96 9.18 -2.33
N ASP A 23 -12.04 8.58 -3.09
CA ASP A 23 -12.22 8.38 -4.53
C ASP A 23 -13.45 7.51 -4.82
N TYR A 24 -13.64 6.42 -4.07
CA TYR A 24 -14.82 5.56 -4.19
C TYR A 24 -16.11 6.26 -3.74
N GLU A 25 -16.06 7.02 -2.64
CA GLU A 25 -17.20 7.82 -2.16
C GLU A 25 -17.66 8.84 -3.21
N LEU A 26 -16.71 9.52 -3.87
CA LEU A 26 -17.01 10.49 -4.91
C LEU A 26 -17.52 9.84 -6.21
N ALA A 27 -17.00 8.66 -6.56
CA ALA A 27 -17.47 7.91 -7.73
C ALA A 27 -18.83 7.24 -7.49
N GLY A 28 -19.25 7.06 -6.23
CA GLY A 28 -20.46 6.32 -5.87
C GLY A 28 -20.34 4.82 -6.16
N GLU A 29 -19.12 4.30 -6.22
CA GLU A 29 -18.84 2.91 -6.56
C GLU A 29 -18.71 2.04 -5.30
N PRO A 30 -19.14 0.76 -5.34
CA PRO A 30 -18.90 -0.16 -4.25
C PRO A 30 -17.39 -0.45 -4.12
N ILE A 31 -16.91 -0.52 -2.87
CA ILE A 31 -15.53 -0.90 -2.60
C ILE A 31 -15.36 -2.39 -2.90
N GLU A 32 -14.61 -2.68 -3.96
CA GLU A 32 -14.11 -4.02 -4.29
C GLU A 32 -12.66 -4.13 -3.81
N LYS A 33 -12.34 -5.19 -3.08
CA LYS A 33 -11.07 -5.35 -2.34
C LYS A 33 -9.84 -5.26 -3.25
N ALA A 34 -9.84 -5.96 -4.39
CA ALA A 34 -8.69 -5.96 -5.28
C ALA A 34 -8.44 -4.58 -5.89
N ASN A 35 -9.49 -3.95 -6.39
CA ASN A 35 -9.43 -2.61 -6.97
C ASN A 35 -9.05 -1.55 -5.94
N PHE A 36 -9.58 -1.66 -4.71
CA PHE A 36 -9.25 -0.74 -3.63
C PHE A 36 -7.77 -0.85 -3.24
N PHE A 37 -7.25 -2.07 -3.08
CA PHE A 37 -5.83 -2.28 -2.77
C PHE A 37 -4.92 -1.84 -3.92
N LEU A 38 -5.30 -2.10 -5.18
CA LEU A 38 -4.61 -1.57 -6.36
C LEU A 38 -4.57 -0.04 -6.32
N ARG A 39 -5.70 0.62 -6.02
CA ARG A 39 -5.78 2.08 -5.91
C ARG A 39 -4.85 2.62 -4.83
N CYS A 40 -4.75 1.95 -3.68
CA CYS A 40 -3.79 2.30 -2.64
C CYS A 40 -2.33 2.27 -3.14
N LEU A 41 -1.95 1.24 -3.91
CA LEU A 41 -0.60 1.15 -4.50
C LEU A 41 -0.34 2.24 -5.54
N VAL A 42 -1.34 2.60 -6.35
CA VAL A 42 -1.24 3.73 -7.29
C VAL A 42 -1.03 5.05 -6.55
N ILE A 43 -1.83 5.33 -5.52
CA ILE A 43 -1.68 6.55 -4.71
C ILE A 43 -0.32 6.59 -4.02
N MET A 44 0.20 5.45 -3.56
CA MET A 44 1.55 5.37 -3.00
C MET A 44 2.61 5.81 -4.01
N ASN A 45 2.55 5.32 -5.26
CA ASN A 45 3.46 5.71 -6.33
C ASN A 45 3.41 7.22 -6.57
N ASP A 46 2.20 7.77 -6.69
CA ASP A 46 1.99 9.20 -6.92
C ASP A 46 2.58 10.05 -5.79
N LEU A 47 2.28 9.70 -4.54
CA LEU A 47 2.73 10.46 -3.36
C LEU A 47 4.24 10.37 -3.12
N LYS A 48 4.87 9.25 -3.46
CA LYS A 48 6.32 9.05 -3.31
C LYS A 48 7.11 9.36 -4.58
N MET A 49 6.43 9.74 -5.65
CA MET A 49 7.04 9.96 -6.98
C MET A 49 7.85 8.74 -7.43
N ILE A 50 7.31 7.53 -7.19
CA ILE A 50 7.94 6.27 -7.56
C ILE A 50 7.36 5.79 -8.89
N ASP A 51 8.23 5.49 -9.86
CA ASP A 51 7.84 4.82 -11.09
C ASP A 51 7.78 3.30 -10.86
N GLY A 52 6.60 2.84 -10.43
CA GLY A 52 6.32 1.43 -10.20
C GLY A 52 5.17 0.95 -11.08
N SER A 53 5.24 -0.31 -11.52
CA SER A 53 4.17 -0.95 -12.29
C SER A 53 3.39 -1.93 -11.45
N ILE A 54 2.08 -2.03 -11.68
CA ILE A 54 1.19 -2.94 -10.96
C ILE A 54 0.52 -3.84 -11.99
N ILE A 55 0.58 -5.16 -11.76
CA ILE A 55 -0.04 -6.18 -12.59
C ILE A 55 -1.05 -6.94 -11.74
N HIS A 56 -2.32 -6.92 -12.16
CA HIS A 56 -3.39 -7.67 -11.51
C HIS A 56 -3.65 -8.96 -12.27
N ASN A 57 -3.51 -10.10 -11.57
CA ASN A 57 -3.76 -11.42 -12.11
C ASN A 57 -4.64 -12.22 -11.15
N ASN A 58 -5.93 -12.33 -11.44
CA ASN A 58 -6.94 -13.06 -10.67
C ASN A 58 -6.84 -12.79 -9.16
N GLN A 59 -6.17 -13.69 -8.43
CA GLN A 59 -6.03 -13.67 -6.97
C GLN A 59 -4.77 -12.96 -6.47
N THR A 60 -3.99 -12.35 -7.36
CA THR A 60 -2.71 -11.72 -7.00
C THR A 60 -2.58 -10.33 -7.59
N LEU A 61 -1.96 -9.44 -6.83
CA LEU A 61 -1.44 -8.17 -7.32
C LEU A 61 0.08 -8.22 -7.24
N THR A 62 0.74 -7.97 -8.36
CA THR A 62 2.19 -7.86 -8.42
C THR A 62 2.56 -6.40 -8.57
N TYR A 63 3.33 -5.86 -7.64
CA TYR A 63 3.94 -4.55 -7.72
C TYR A 63 5.43 -4.70 -8.07
N ILE A 64 5.88 -4.01 -9.11
CA ILE A 64 7.26 -4.03 -9.58
C ILE A 64 7.82 -2.63 -9.49
N VAL A 65 8.90 -2.46 -8.73
CA VAL A 65 9.56 -1.18 -8.49
C VAL A 65 11.06 -1.40 -8.38
N ASN A 66 11.86 -0.56 -9.03
CA ASN A 66 13.33 -0.67 -9.01
C ASN A 66 13.86 -2.09 -9.29
N GLN A 67 13.27 -2.77 -10.28
CA GLN A 67 13.54 -4.17 -10.64
C GLN A 67 13.19 -5.23 -9.58
N GLU A 68 12.73 -4.81 -8.40
CA GLU A 68 12.20 -5.68 -7.35
C GLU A 68 10.72 -5.98 -7.56
N LYS A 69 10.32 -7.20 -7.22
CA LYS A 69 8.95 -7.70 -7.41
C LYS A 69 8.32 -8.06 -6.06
N TYR A 70 7.21 -7.42 -5.74
CA TYR A 70 6.38 -7.67 -4.57
C TYR A 70 5.07 -8.30 -5.03
N THR A 71 4.72 -9.48 -4.52
CA THR A 71 3.49 -10.18 -4.88
C THR A 71 2.59 -10.27 -3.66
N PHE A 72 1.36 -9.77 -3.80
CA PHE A 72 0.33 -9.78 -2.78
C PHE A 72 -0.76 -10.77 -3.17
N TRP A 73 -1.10 -11.69 -2.27
CA TRP A 73 -2.23 -12.59 -2.44
C TRP A 73 -3.49 -11.92 -1.91
N LEU A 74 -4.48 -11.69 -2.75
CA LEU A 74 -5.72 -10.99 -2.40
C LEU A 74 -6.54 -11.70 -1.30
N VAL A 75 -6.29 -12.99 -1.10
CA VAL A 75 -6.87 -13.78 0.00
C VAL A 75 -6.26 -13.45 1.37
N GLU A 76 -5.05 -12.91 1.39
CA GLU A 76 -4.34 -12.47 2.60
C GLU A 76 -4.59 -10.99 2.92
N VAL A 77 -5.00 -10.21 1.91
CA VAL A 77 -5.37 -8.80 2.08
C VAL A 77 -6.68 -8.73 2.88
N PRO A 78 -6.70 -8.01 4.03
CA PRO A 78 -7.93 -7.79 4.78
C PRO A 78 -9.00 -7.07 3.95
N GLU A 79 -10.26 -7.14 4.39
CA GLU A 79 -11.32 -6.37 3.75
C GLU A 79 -11.12 -4.86 4.01
N PRO A 80 -11.24 -3.98 2.99
CA PRO A 80 -11.06 -2.54 3.17
C PRO A 80 -12.00 -1.92 4.21
N ASN A 81 -13.20 -2.50 4.38
CA ASN A 81 -14.16 -2.05 5.39
C ASN A 81 -13.69 -2.32 6.82
N ASP A 82 -12.78 -3.27 7.04
CA ASP A 82 -12.04 -3.41 8.28
C ASP A 82 -10.79 -2.51 8.24
N LYS A 83 -11.04 -1.22 8.42
CA LYS A 83 -10.05 -0.15 8.32
C LYS A 83 -8.76 -0.44 9.10
N PHE A 84 -8.87 -0.94 10.33
CA PHE A 84 -7.68 -1.11 11.19
C PHE A 84 -6.80 -2.25 10.67
N SER A 85 -7.39 -3.42 10.41
CA SER A 85 -6.64 -4.55 9.87
C SER A 85 -6.09 -4.25 8.48
N PHE A 86 -6.84 -3.57 7.62
CA PHE A 86 -6.38 -3.18 6.30
C PHE A 86 -5.19 -2.21 6.36
N VAL A 87 -5.27 -1.16 7.17
CA VAL A 87 -4.18 -0.18 7.30
C VAL A 87 -2.95 -0.79 7.95
N ASP A 88 -3.12 -1.68 8.94
CA ASP A 88 -2.00 -2.40 9.54
C ASP A 88 -1.30 -3.32 8.52
N TYR A 89 -2.08 -4.06 7.71
CA TYR A 89 -1.54 -4.86 6.61
C TYR A 89 -0.78 -3.98 5.60
N LEU A 90 -1.39 -2.89 5.13
CA LEU A 90 -0.77 -1.95 4.19
C LEU A 90 0.53 -1.35 4.78
N THR A 91 0.52 -1.01 6.06
CA THR A 91 1.70 -0.48 6.76
C THR A 91 2.84 -1.49 6.75
N ASN A 92 2.58 -2.76 7.05
CA ASN A 92 3.61 -3.79 7.06
C ASN A 92 4.22 -4.01 5.67
N GLU A 93 3.38 -4.10 4.64
CA GLU A 93 3.85 -4.30 3.27
C GLU A 93 4.63 -3.10 2.73
N ILE A 94 4.13 -1.87 2.93
CA ILE A 94 4.83 -0.65 2.50
C ILE A 94 6.14 -0.47 3.25
N THR A 95 6.19 -0.79 4.55
CA THR A 95 7.43 -0.77 5.33
C THR A 95 8.48 -1.68 4.70
N ARG A 96 8.11 -2.90 4.34
CA ARG A 96 9.01 -3.86 3.66
C ARG A 96 9.48 -3.34 2.31
N ILE A 97 8.60 -2.73 1.52
CA ILE A 97 8.94 -2.13 0.23
C ILE A 97 9.97 -1.02 0.42
N PHE A 98 9.69 -0.05 1.29
CA PHE A 98 10.59 1.10 1.50
C PHE A 98 11.95 0.68 2.06
N TYR A 99 12.01 -0.30 2.96
CA TYR A 99 13.29 -0.81 3.45
C TYR A 99 14.15 -1.44 2.35
N ASN A 100 13.54 -2.10 1.38
CA ASN A 100 14.27 -2.67 0.25
C ASN A 100 14.64 -1.63 -0.81
N LEU A 101 13.90 -0.51 -0.90
CA LEU A 101 14.21 0.59 -1.82
C LEU A 101 15.35 1.48 -1.31
N ASP A 102 15.59 1.51 0.00
CA ASP A 102 16.67 2.29 0.62
C ASP A 102 17.59 1.41 1.49
N PRO A 103 18.42 0.54 0.87
CA PRO A 103 19.34 -0.32 1.60
C PRO A 103 20.47 0.46 2.30
N GLY A 104 20.64 1.76 2.03
CA GLY A 104 21.75 2.58 2.50
C GLY A 104 21.54 3.27 3.85
N ASN A 105 20.34 3.22 4.43
CA ASN A 105 20.00 4.00 5.64
C ASN A 105 20.08 3.23 6.97
N PHE A 106 20.68 2.05 7.01
CA PHE A 106 20.91 1.27 8.25
C PHE A 106 22.38 1.09 8.65
N GLU A 107 23.30 1.84 8.05
CA GLU A 107 24.59 2.12 8.71
C GLU A 107 24.59 3.54 9.26
N ARG A 108 24.11 3.70 10.50
CA ARG A 108 24.64 4.61 11.54
C ARG A 108 23.93 4.45 12.87
#